data_AF-A0A4Q5AAH7-F1
#
_entry.id   AF-A0A4Q5AAH7-F1
#
_cell.length_a   1.000
_cell.length_b   1.000
_cell.length_c   1.000
_cell.angle_alpha   90.00
_cell.angle_beta   90.00
_cell.angle_gamma   90.00
#
_symmetry.space_group_name_H-M   'P 1'
#
loop_
_entity.id
_entity.type
_entity.pdbx_description
1 polymer ?
#
loop_
_entity_poly.entity_id
_entity_poly.type
_entity_poly.pdbx_seq_one_letter_code
_entity_poly.pdbx_strand_id
1 'polypeptide(L)'
;MSRVIPPDVALWLVGYLREQLSDEPGLQVGVRVPDGYDGSHPLIVVRDDGGAQSDRVVFDRSFGVTVHKGPRDDPKPCRDLAALAYGVLTDDRIGYMAGSPIAAVMEGGCNGVYPASGERPECMYYMTVAYTAVPDNLNHQ
;
A
#
# COMPACT_ATOMS: atom_id res chain seq x y z
N MET A 1 -2.00 -12.12 31.49
CA MET A 1 -1.19 -11.46 30.42
C MET A 1 -2.16 -10.82 29.44
N SER A 2 -1.96 -9.54 29.09
CA SER A 2 -2.76 -8.86 28.06
C SER A 2 -2.39 -9.38 26.67
N ARG A 3 -3.40 -9.52 25.80
CA ARG A 3 -3.23 -9.87 24.39
C ARG A 3 -2.68 -8.66 23.62
N VAL A 4 -1.74 -8.89 22.73
CA VAL A 4 -1.24 -7.89 21.76
C VAL A 4 -1.55 -8.42 20.38
N ILE A 5 -2.16 -7.60 19.54
CA ILE A 5 -2.46 -7.92 18.14
C ILE A 5 -1.64 -6.97 17.23
N PRO A 6 -1.26 -7.42 16.02
CA PRO A 6 -0.65 -6.53 15.04
C PRO A 6 -1.59 -5.38 14.68
N PRO A 7 -1.08 -4.16 14.43
CA PRO A 7 -1.88 -3.07 13.90
C PRO A 7 -2.37 -3.38 12.48
N ASP A 8 -3.53 -2.84 12.10
CA ASP A 8 -4.07 -2.97 10.73
C ASP A 8 -3.43 -1.94 9.79
N VAL A 9 -2.18 -2.20 9.45
CA VAL A 9 -1.39 -1.34 8.56
C VAL A 9 -2.01 -1.29 7.16
N ALA A 10 -2.63 -2.38 6.67
CA ALA A 10 -3.25 -2.38 5.35
C ALA A 10 -4.40 -1.37 5.25
N LEU A 11 -5.30 -1.36 6.24
CA LEU A 11 -6.41 -0.41 6.26
C LEU A 11 -5.92 1.03 6.45
N TRP A 12 -4.89 1.23 7.27
CA TRP A 12 -4.25 2.54 7.43
C TRP A 12 -3.65 3.04 6.11
N LEU A 13 -2.91 2.20 5.39
CA LEU A 13 -2.33 2.53 4.08
C LEU A 13 -3.41 2.86 3.04
N VAL A 14 -4.55 2.18 3.06
CA VAL A 14 -5.70 2.51 2.21
C VAL A 14 -6.20 3.93 2.48
N GLY A 15 -6.35 4.32 3.76
CA GLY A 15 -6.72 5.68 4.13
C GLY A 15 -5.66 6.70 3.70
N TYR A 16 -4.40 6.41 3.98
CA TYR A 16 -3.26 7.26 3.65
C TYR A 16 -3.13 7.53 2.14
N LEU A 17 -3.22 6.48 1.30
CA LEU A 17 -3.15 6.62 -0.16
C LEU A 17 -4.31 7.44 -0.72
N ARG A 18 -5.53 7.31 -0.17
CA ARG A 18 -6.68 8.14 -0.57
C ARG A 18 -6.44 9.62 -0.30
N GLU A 19 -5.81 9.94 0.82
CA GLU A 19 -5.48 11.32 1.18
C GLU A 19 -4.37 11.88 0.29
N GLN A 20 -3.25 11.16 0.18
CA GLN A 20 -2.06 11.62 -0.56
C GLN A 20 -2.25 11.69 -2.07
N LEU A 21 -3.15 10.88 -2.63
CA LEU A 21 -3.43 10.82 -4.07
C LEU A 21 -4.83 11.34 -4.41
N SER A 22 -5.36 12.25 -3.59
CA SER A 22 -6.70 12.83 -3.74
C SER A 22 -6.89 13.61 -5.05
N ASP A 23 -5.81 14.07 -5.67
CA ASP A 23 -5.82 14.74 -6.99
C ASP A 23 -6.04 13.77 -8.16
N GLU A 24 -5.95 12.45 -7.97
CA GLU A 24 -6.21 11.45 -9.01
C GLU A 24 -7.73 11.22 -9.18
N PRO A 25 -8.34 11.65 -10.30
CA PRO A 25 -9.79 11.65 -10.43
C PRO A 25 -10.37 10.23 -10.43
N GLY A 26 -11.35 10.00 -9.55
CA GLY A 26 -12.05 8.73 -9.46
C GLY A 26 -11.21 7.57 -8.91
N LEU A 27 -10.01 7.85 -8.37
CA LEU A 27 -9.17 6.83 -7.74
C LEU A 27 -9.92 6.13 -6.62
N GLN A 28 -9.97 4.81 -6.70
CA GLN A 28 -10.38 3.96 -5.59
C GLN A 28 -9.16 3.27 -4.99
N VAL A 29 -9.19 3.08 -3.67
CA VAL A 29 -8.14 2.34 -2.94
C VAL A 29 -8.82 1.34 -2.03
N GLY A 30 -8.33 0.11 -1.98
CA GLY A 30 -8.89 -0.92 -1.11
C GLY A 30 -7.90 -2.05 -0.84
N VAL A 31 -8.31 -3.02 -0.01
CA VAL A 31 -7.47 -4.20 0.30
C VAL A 31 -7.67 -5.37 -0.67
N ARG A 32 -8.66 -5.27 -1.56
CA ARG A 32 -9.02 -6.26 -2.57
C ARG A 32 -9.56 -5.57 -3.81
N VAL A 33 -9.43 -6.23 -4.95
CA VAL A 33 -10.15 -5.82 -6.17
C VAL A 33 -11.65 -5.99 -5.90
N PRO A 34 -12.49 -4.96 -6.11
CA PRO A 34 -13.93 -5.09 -5.98
C PRO A 34 -14.51 -6.11 -6.96
N ASP A 35 -15.53 -6.85 -6.53
CA ASP A 35 -16.27 -7.74 -7.41
C ASP A 35 -16.86 -6.93 -8.59
N GLY A 36 -16.68 -7.43 -9.80
CA GLY A 36 -17.18 -6.76 -11.01
C GLY A 36 -16.39 -5.53 -11.45
N TYR A 37 -15.24 -5.22 -10.84
CA TYR A 37 -14.32 -4.19 -11.35
C TYR A 37 -14.02 -4.46 -12.83
N ASP A 38 -14.06 -3.43 -13.67
CA ASP A 38 -13.96 -3.54 -15.14
C ASP A 38 -12.84 -2.67 -15.74
N GLY A 39 -12.06 -1.99 -14.89
CA GLY A 39 -11.02 -1.06 -15.33
C GLY A 39 -11.50 0.34 -15.70
N SER A 40 -12.78 0.68 -15.47
CA SER A 40 -13.36 1.98 -15.82
C SER A 40 -12.83 3.18 -15.01
N HIS A 41 -12.16 2.93 -13.89
CA HIS A 41 -11.55 3.95 -13.04
C HIS A 41 -10.20 3.46 -12.49
N PRO A 42 -9.30 4.37 -12.07
CA PRO A 42 -8.08 3.97 -11.39
C PRO A 42 -8.39 3.20 -10.10
N LEU A 43 -7.58 2.18 -9.80
CA LEU A 43 -7.72 1.36 -8.59
C LEU A 43 -6.33 1.03 -8.04
N ILE A 44 -6.13 1.24 -6.74
CA ILE A 44 -4.97 0.73 -6.00
C ILE A 44 -5.44 -0.33 -5.00
N VAL A 45 -4.82 -1.49 -5.02
CA VAL A 45 -5.09 -2.59 -4.10
C VAL A 45 -3.89 -2.83 -3.20
N VAL A 46 -4.09 -2.75 -1.88
CA VAL A 46 -3.08 -3.04 -0.86
C VAL A 46 -3.36 -4.42 -0.26
N ARG A 47 -2.56 -5.41 -0.62
CA ARG A 47 -2.65 -6.77 -0.08
C ARG A 47 -1.62 -6.94 1.03
N ASP A 48 -2.09 -7.31 2.22
CA ASP A 48 -1.21 -7.68 3.33
C ASP A 48 -0.62 -9.07 3.07
N ASP A 49 0.69 -9.14 2.87
CA ASP A 49 1.44 -10.37 2.64
C ASP A 49 2.01 -10.97 3.94
N GLY A 50 1.73 -10.33 5.09
CA GLY A 50 2.16 -10.77 6.40
C GLY A 50 3.61 -10.40 6.74
N GLY A 51 4.13 -11.02 7.79
CA GLY A 51 5.51 -10.83 8.22
C GLY A 51 5.74 -11.30 9.65
N ALA A 52 6.97 -11.17 10.12
CA ALA A 52 7.39 -11.69 11.41
C ALA A 52 6.98 -10.77 12.57
N GLN A 53 6.79 -11.37 13.76
CA GLN A 53 6.77 -10.63 15.01
C GLN A 53 8.19 -10.67 15.60
N SER A 54 8.93 -9.57 15.46
CA SER A 54 10.32 -9.46 15.90
C SER A 54 10.46 -9.21 17.39
N ASP A 55 9.45 -8.60 18.02
CA ASP A 55 9.32 -8.47 19.47
C ASP A 55 7.82 -8.47 19.88
N ARG A 56 7.50 -8.51 21.17
CA ARG A 56 6.14 -8.55 21.71
C ARG A 56 5.21 -7.48 21.13
N VAL A 57 5.74 -6.30 20.80
CA VAL A 57 4.97 -5.18 20.26
C VAL A 57 5.50 -4.68 18.92
N VAL A 58 6.44 -5.40 18.31
CA VAL A 58 7.10 -5.00 17.05
C VAL A 58 6.78 -6.05 15.99
N PHE A 59 6.18 -5.59 14.90
CA PHE A 59 5.70 -6.44 13.81
C PHE A 59 6.28 -5.94 12.49
N ASP A 60 7.05 -6.78 11.83
CA ASP A 60 7.47 -6.53 10.46
C ASP A 60 6.33 -6.98 9.53
N ARG A 61 5.95 -6.11 8.59
CA ARG A 61 4.81 -6.33 7.69
C ARG A 61 5.22 -6.01 6.26
N SER A 62 4.92 -6.93 5.34
CA SER A 62 5.11 -6.77 3.91
C SER A 62 3.76 -6.62 3.22
N PHE A 63 3.70 -5.79 2.20
CA PHE A 63 2.48 -5.52 1.42
C PHE A 63 2.77 -5.61 -0.07
N GLY A 64 1.92 -6.33 -0.79
CA GLY A 64 1.84 -6.25 -2.23
C GLY A 64 0.88 -5.14 -2.63
N VAL A 65 1.31 -4.20 -3.45
CA VAL A 65 0.48 -3.10 -3.94
C VAL A 65 0.33 -3.20 -5.45
N THR A 66 -0.90 -3.32 -5.92
CA THR A 66 -1.23 -3.36 -7.35
C THR A 66 -1.97 -2.09 -7.75
N VAL A 67 -1.52 -1.44 -8.81
CA VAL A 67 -2.14 -0.25 -9.41
C VAL A 67 -2.74 -0.64 -10.76
N HIS A 68 -4.00 -0.28 -10.96
CA HIS A 68 -4.73 -0.45 -12.22
C HIS A 68 -5.13 0.93 -12.74
N LYS A 69 -4.85 1.24 -14.01
CA LYS A 69 -5.33 2.47 -14.66
C LYS A 69 -5.21 2.38 -16.17
N GLY A 70 -6.32 2.63 -16.86
CA GLY A 70 -6.33 2.73 -18.31
C GLY A 70 -6.01 1.41 -19.04
N PRO A 71 -5.90 1.47 -20.37
CA PRO A 71 -5.73 0.28 -21.19
C PRO A 71 -4.26 -0.18 -21.21
N ARG A 72 -4.04 -1.49 -21.37
CA ARG A 72 -2.69 -2.09 -21.35
C ARG A 72 -1.74 -1.55 -22.42
N ASP A 73 -2.26 -1.16 -23.58
CA ASP A 73 -1.48 -0.64 -24.70
C ASP A 73 -1.09 0.84 -24.57
N ASP A 74 -1.65 1.56 -23.61
CA ASP A 74 -1.19 2.88 -23.16
C ASP A 74 -0.77 2.84 -21.68
N PRO A 75 0.41 2.27 -21.36
CA PRO A 75 0.79 1.99 -19.98
C PRO A 75 1.28 3.22 -19.22
N LYS A 76 1.52 4.36 -19.88
CA LYS A 76 2.15 5.52 -19.25
C LYS A 76 1.32 6.07 -18.08
N PRO A 77 0.00 6.30 -18.20
CA PRO A 77 -0.81 6.80 -17.07
C PRO A 77 -0.79 5.86 -15.86
N CYS A 78 -0.78 4.54 -16.08
CA CYS A 78 -0.69 3.55 -15.01
C CYS A 78 0.67 3.55 -14.33
N ARG A 79 1.74 3.59 -15.13
CA ARG A 79 3.11 3.65 -14.63
C ARG A 79 3.35 4.90 -13.80
N ASP A 80 2.87 6.05 -14.25
CA ASP A 80 3.03 7.33 -13.54
C ASP A 80 2.31 7.29 -12.18
N LEU A 81 1.06 6.79 -12.14
CA LEU A 81 0.32 6.61 -10.89
C LEU A 81 1.03 5.60 -9.95
N ALA A 82 1.56 4.51 -10.50
CA ALA A 82 2.30 3.52 -9.71
C ALA A 82 3.59 4.13 -9.12
N ALA A 83 4.33 4.93 -9.89
CA ALA A 83 5.53 5.61 -9.40
C ALA A 83 5.20 6.61 -8.28
N LEU A 84 4.09 7.35 -8.41
CA LEU A 84 3.61 8.23 -7.34
C LEU A 84 3.22 7.45 -6.08
N ALA A 85 2.46 6.37 -6.22
CA ALA A 85 2.08 5.51 -5.09
C ALA A 85 3.33 4.94 -4.40
N TYR A 86 4.32 4.48 -5.17
CA TYR A 86 5.58 3.99 -4.61
C TYR A 86 6.29 5.07 -3.80
N GLY A 87 6.48 6.26 -4.38
CA GLY A 87 7.12 7.39 -3.69
C GLY A 87 6.42 7.78 -2.39
N VAL A 88 5.07 7.79 -2.38
CA VAL A 88 4.26 8.06 -1.19
C VAL A 88 4.45 6.98 -0.10
N LEU A 89 4.50 5.71 -0.51
CA LEU A 89 4.56 4.56 0.39
C LEU A 89 5.97 4.33 0.96
N THR A 90 7.02 4.76 0.28
CA THR A 90 8.41 4.61 0.73
C THR A 90 9.00 5.88 1.34
N ASP A 91 8.22 6.95 1.48
CA ASP A 91 8.66 8.15 2.18
C ASP A 91 8.70 7.90 3.68
N ASP A 92 9.87 8.05 4.31
CA ASP A 92 10.06 7.85 5.75
C ASP A 92 9.13 8.73 6.61
N ARG A 93 8.60 9.83 6.06
CA ARG A 93 7.59 10.67 6.71
C ARG A 93 6.35 9.90 7.13
N ILE A 94 6.06 8.77 6.48
CA ILE A 94 4.94 7.88 6.80
C ILE A 94 4.99 7.40 8.26
N GLY A 95 6.18 7.23 8.85
CA GLY A 95 6.34 6.80 10.25
C GLY A 95 6.21 7.92 11.27
N TYR A 96 6.33 9.18 10.85
CA TYR A 96 6.22 10.35 11.73
C TYR A 96 4.82 10.97 11.73
N MET A 97 3.89 10.44 10.93
CA MET A 97 2.54 10.98 10.88
C MET A 97 1.73 10.62 12.12
N ALA A 98 0.93 11.57 12.57
CA ALA A 98 0.00 11.34 13.68
C ALA A 98 -0.95 10.17 13.36
N GLY A 99 -1.03 9.20 14.27
CA GLY A 99 -1.85 8.01 14.09
C GLY A 99 -1.30 6.99 13.08
N SER A 100 -0.06 7.13 12.61
CA SER A 100 0.60 6.08 11.84
C SER A 100 0.97 4.90 12.73
N PRO A 101 0.64 3.65 12.36
CA PRO A 101 1.14 2.46 13.06
C PRO A 101 2.55 2.07 12.62
N ILE A 102 3.13 2.78 11.63
CA ILE A 102 4.44 2.47 11.05
C ILE A 102 5.53 3.15 11.88
N ALA A 103 6.50 2.36 12.33
CA ALA A 103 7.68 2.86 13.03
C ALA A 103 8.84 3.15 12.06
N ALA A 104 8.99 2.35 11.00
CA ALA A 104 10.04 2.54 10.00
C ALA A 104 9.68 1.88 8.66
N VAL A 105 10.18 2.45 7.57
CA VAL A 105 10.21 1.81 6.24
C VAL A 105 11.37 0.81 6.21
N MET A 106 11.09 -0.41 5.76
CA MET A 106 12.11 -1.44 5.55
C MET A 106 12.56 -1.41 4.08
N GLU A 107 13.57 -0.61 3.76
CA GLU A 107 14.03 -0.38 2.40
C GLU A 107 14.27 -1.69 1.61
N GLY A 108 14.88 -2.70 2.23
CA GLY A 108 15.15 -3.99 1.59
C GLY A 108 13.90 -4.80 1.20
N GLY A 109 12.73 -4.47 1.74
CA GLY A 109 11.44 -5.07 1.36
C GLY A 109 10.65 -4.22 0.34
N CYS A 110 11.15 -3.03 -0.01
CA CYS A 110 10.51 -2.14 -0.96
C CYS A 110 11.07 -2.38 -2.37
N ASN A 111 10.20 -2.80 -3.30
CA ASN A 111 10.61 -3.21 -4.64
C ASN A 111 9.60 -2.78 -5.70
N GLY A 112 10.08 -2.39 -6.88
CA GLY A 112 9.26 -2.00 -8.02
C GLY A 112 9.50 -0.56 -8.48
N VAL A 113 8.60 0.04 -9.25
CA VAL A 113 7.35 -0.55 -9.78
C VAL A 113 7.61 -1.47 -10.98
N TYR A 114 6.94 -2.62 -11.01
CA TYR A 114 7.06 -3.62 -12.07
C TYR A 114 5.79 -3.67 -12.93
N PRO A 115 5.88 -3.76 -14.26
CA PRO A 115 4.70 -4.03 -15.08
C PRO A 115 4.13 -5.41 -14.72
N ALA A 116 2.83 -5.48 -14.52
CA ALA A 116 2.10 -6.71 -14.27
C ALA A 116 1.13 -6.98 -15.43
N SER A 117 0.99 -8.25 -15.79
CA SER A 117 0.08 -8.71 -16.82
C SER A 117 -0.95 -9.65 -16.21
N GLY A 118 -2.18 -9.60 -16.69
CA GLY A 118 -3.24 -10.54 -16.33
C GLY A 118 -4.13 -10.86 -17.52
N GLU A 119 -5.26 -11.50 -17.29
CA GLU A 119 -6.20 -11.82 -18.37
C GLU A 119 -7.02 -10.61 -18.83
N ARG A 120 -7.12 -9.58 -17.98
CA ARG A 120 -7.99 -8.43 -18.18
C ARG A 120 -7.30 -7.28 -18.94
N PRO A 121 -8.02 -6.51 -19.79
CA PRO A 121 -7.40 -5.58 -20.73
C PRO A 121 -6.78 -4.32 -20.10
N GLU A 122 -6.99 -4.07 -18.80
CA GLU A 122 -6.40 -2.93 -18.11
C GLU A 122 -4.88 -3.05 -17.91
N CYS A 123 -4.21 -1.91 -17.86
CA CYS A 123 -2.82 -1.82 -17.47
C CYS A 123 -2.68 -2.05 -15.96
N MET A 124 -1.67 -2.83 -15.56
CA MET A 124 -1.37 -3.10 -14.15
C MET A 124 0.11 -2.89 -13.85
N TYR A 125 0.41 -2.33 -12.69
CA TYR A 125 1.74 -2.28 -12.11
C TYR A 125 1.71 -2.82 -10.69
N TYR A 126 2.77 -3.52 -10.30
CA TYR A 126 2.92 -4.14 -8.99
C TYR A 126 4.18 -3.62 -8.30
N MET A 127 4.11 -3.48 -6.98
CA MET A 127 5.25 -3.19 -6.11
C MET A 127 5.10 -3.94 -4.78
N THR A 128 6.19 -4.08 -4.05
CA THR A 128 6.15 -4.44 -2.64
C THR A 128 6.63 -3.28 -1.80
N VAL A 129 6.07 -3.14 -0.61
CA VAL A 129 6.56 -2.24 0.44
C VAL A 129 6.58 -2.98 1.76
N ALA A 130 7.51 -2.64 2.64
CA ALA A 130 7.62 -3.29 3.93
C ALA A 130 7.88 -2.27 5.03
N TYR A 131 7.35 -2.56 6.20
CA TYR A 131 7.38 -1.67 7.35
C TYR A 131 7.62 -2.45 8.63
N THR A 132 8.32 -1.82 9.57
CA THR A 132 8.20 -2.17 10.97
C THR A 132 7.01 -1.40 11.53
N ALA A 133 6.11 -2.09 12.23
CA ALA A 133 4.87 -1.54 12.76
C ALA A 133 4.70 -1.86 14.24
N VAL A 134 4.02 -0.95 14.95
CA VAL A 134 3.75 -1.04 16.39
C VAL A 134 2.26 -0.75 16.67
N PRO A 135 1.66 -1.36 17.70
CA PRO A 135 0.26 -1.10 18.04
C PRO A 135 -0.01 0.38 18.41
N ASP A 136 -1.16 0.90 17.98
CA ASP A 136 -1.60 2.30 18.17
C ASP A 136 -1.49 2.83 19.62
N ASN A 137 -1.56 1.93 20.61
CA ASN A 137 -1.52 2.27 22.03
C ASN A 137 -0.14 2.76 22.52
N LEU A 138 0.88 2.75 21.65
CA LEU A 138 2.27 3.06 22.01
C LEU A 138 2.85 4.29 21.29
N ASN A 139 2.15 4.88 20.31
CA ASN A 139 2.67 5.98 19.49
C ASN A 139 2.41 7.40 20.07
N HIS A 140 2.04 7.49 21.35
CA HIS A 140 1.74 8.76 22.03
C HIS A 140 2.37 8.87 23.43
N GLN A 141 3.62 8.43 23.61
CA GLN A 141 4.42 8.77 24.80
C GLN A 141 5.63 9.63 24.45
#